data_AF-Q6PAN3-F1
#
_entry.id   AF-Q6PAN3-F1
#
_cell.length_a   1.000
_cell.length_b   1.000
_cell.length_c   1.000
_cell.angle_alpha   90.00
_cell.angle_beta   90.00
_cell.angle_gamma   90.00
#
_symmetry.space_group_name_H-M   'P 1'
#
loop_
_entity.id
_entity.type
_entity.pdbx_description
1 polymer ?
#
loop_
_entity_poly.entity_id
_entity_poly.type
_entity_poly.pdbx_seq_one_letter_code
_entity_poly.pdbx_strand_id
1 'polypeptide(L)'
;LAEPVFRTLVSQILDRAEPLLSSSLSSEVITVFQYYSFFTSHGVSDLETYLGQLTRQVAMVQTLQSLRDEKLLQTMSDLAPSNLPAQQEVLRTLALLLTRDDNEVSEAVTLYLAAASKNEHFREKALLYYCEALTKANLQLQKAACLALKSLEATESIKMLVTLCQSDTEEIRTVASETLLSLGEDGRLAYEQLDKFPRDCVKVGGRHGTEVATAF
;
A
#
# COMPACT_ATOMS: atom_id res chain seq x y z
N LEU A 1 -1.33 20.52 -13.30
CA LEU A 1 -1.57 19.94 -11.95
C LEU A 1 -3.04 19.92 -11.55
N ALA A 2 -3.90 20.83 -12.03
CA ALA A 2 -5.31 20.88 -11.59
C ALA A 2 -6.06 19.54 -11.75
N GLU A 3 -6.09 18.95 -12.94
CA GLU A 3 -6.78 17.68 -13.19
C GLU A 3 -6.33 16.54 -12.25
N PRO A 4 -5.02 16.20 -12.12
CA PRO A 4 -4.60 15.12 -11.23
C PRO A 4 -4.84 15.43 -9.74
N VAL A 5 -4.83 16.70 -9.33
CA VAL A 5 -5.21 17.12 -7.96
C VAL A 5 -6.68 16.84 -7.70
N PHE A 6 -7.58 17.26 -8.58
CA PHE A 6 -9.01 16.95 -8.44
C PHE A 6 -9.28 15.45 -8.52
N ARG A 7 -8.54 14.73 -9.35
CA ARG A 7 -8.65 13.28 -9.43
C ARG A 7 -8.30 12.59 -8.12
N THR A 8 -7.20 12.99 -7.48
CA THR A 8 -6.82 12.46 -6.17
C THR A 8 -7.85 12.85 -5.10
N LEU A 9 -8.35 14.08 -5.11
CA LEU A 9 -9.40 14.52 -4.18
C LEU A 9 -10.67 13.65 -4.31
N VAL A 10 -11.15 13.44 -5.54
CA VAL A 10 -12.35 12.63 -5.80
C VAL A 10 -12.11 11.18 -5.40
N SER A 11 -10.94 10.62 -5.69
CA SER A 11 -10.55 9.27 -5.22
C SER A 11 -10.63 9.16 -3.69
N GLN A 12 -10.15 10.17 -2.96
CA GLN A 12 -10.14 10.17 -1.49
C GLN A 12 -11.56 10.32 -0.91
N ILE A 13 -12.39 11.21 -1.45
CA ILE A 13 -13.78 11.38 -1.00
C ILE A 13 -14.59 10.10 -1.22
N LEU A 14 -14.31 9.37 -2.30
CA LEU A 14 -14.99 8.13 -2.64
C LEU A 14 -14.35 6.88 -2.02
N ASP A 15 -13.31 7.04 -1.19
CA ASP A 15 -12.56 5.95 -0.55
C ASP A 15 -12.09 4.87 -1.53
N ARG A 16 -11.56 5.31 -2.69
CA ARG A 16 -11.09 4.42 -3.75
C ARG A 16 -9.72 3.84 -3.37
N ALA A 17 -9.58 2.53 -3.49
CA ALA A 17 -8.32 1.83 -3.27
C ALA A 17 -7.25 2.10 -4.35
N GLU A 18 -7.66 2.58 -5.52
CA GLU A 18 -6.77 2.89 -6.65
C GLU A 18 -7.04 4.30 -7.17
N PRO A 19 -6.01 4.99 -7.71
CA PRO A 19 -6.17 6.29 -8.35
C PRO A 19 -7.17 6.19 -9.51
N LEU A 20 -8.09 7.14 -9.59
CA LEU A 20 -9.02 7.20 -10.71
C LEU A 20 -8.27 7.41 -12.04
N LEU A 21 -8.87 6.93 -13.12
CA LEU A 21 -8.39 7.22 -14.48
C LEU A 21 -8.83 8.65 -14.86
N SER A 22 -8.05 9.33 -15.71
CA SER A 22 -8.43 10.66 -16.21
C SER A 22 -9.80 10.64 -16.90
N SER A 23 -10.08 9.59 -17.67
CA SER A 23 -11.33 9.42 -18.42
C SER A 23 -12.56 9.19 -17.55
N SER A 24 -12.40 8.75 -16.29
CA SER A 24 -13.53 8.46 -15.40
C SER A 24 -13.94 9.65 -14.53
N LEU A 25 -13.07 10.65 -14.37
CA LEU A 25 -13.28 11.75 -13.43
C LEU A 25 -14.60 12.50 -13.66
N SER A 26 -14.96 12.75 -14.92
CA SER A 26 -16.19 13.48 -15.27
C SER A 26 -17.48 12.69 -15.00
N SER A 27 -17.37 11.39 -14.76
CA SER A 27 -18.51 10.48 -14.52
C SER A 27 -18.70 10.16 -13.05
N GLU A 28 -17.73 10.49 -12.19
CA GLU A 28 -17.84 10.26 -10.76
C GLU A 28 -18.86 11.23 -10.13
N VAL A 29 -19.71 10.71 -9.24
CA VAL A 29 -20.71 11.47 -8.51
C VAL A 29 -20.34 11.49 -7.04
N ILE A 30 -20.14 12.69 -6.49
CA ILE A 30 -19.96 12.91 -5.05
C ILE A 30 -21.26 13.48 -4.49
N THR A 31 -21.85 12.79 -3.51
CA THR A 31 -22.98 13.32 -2.77
C THR A 31 -22.53 14.42 -1.81
N VAL A 32 -23.44 15.35 -1.49
CA VAL A 32 -23.19 16.39 -0.47
C VAL A 32 -22.78 15.77 0.87
N PHE A 33 -23.36 14.61 1.22
CA PHE A 33 -23.00 13.88 2.44
C PHE A 33 -21.56 13.37 2.38
N GLN A 34 -21.14 12.70 1.31
CA GLN A 34 -19.75 12.23 1.17
C GLN A 34 -18.75 13.38 1.23
N TYR A 35 -19.03 14.49 0.52
CA TYR A 35 -18.20 15.69 0.56
C TYR A 35 -18.05 16.22 1.98
N TYR A 36 -19.19 16.46 2.67
CA TYR A 36 -19.17 17.01 4.02
C TYR A 36 -18.50 16.05 5.01
N SER A 37 -18.84 14.77 4.97
CA SER A 37 -18.29 13.75 5.85
C SER A 37 -16.78 13.63 5.70
N PHE A 38 -16.27 13.68 4.46
CA PHE A 38 -14.83 13.62 4.19
C PHE A 38 -14.07 14.77 4.86
N PHE A 39 -14.43 16.02 4.55
CA PHE A 39 -13.69 17.16 5.10
C PHE A 39 -13.85 17.27 6.62
N THR A 40 -15.03 16.94 7.15
CA THR A 40 -15.28 16.94 8.60
C THR A 40 -14.43 15.87 9.31
N SER A 41 -14.37 14.64 8.78
CA SER A 41 -13.59 13.56 9.41
C SER A 41 -12.08 13.77 9.33
N HIS A 42 -11.62 14.51 8.32
CA HIS A 42 -10.21 14.85 8.13
C HIS A 42 -9.82 16.18 8.79
N GLY A 43 -10.74 16.84 9.52
CA GLY A 43 -10.48 18.10 10.22
C GLY A 43 -10.12 19.26 9.28
N VAL A 44 -10.57 19.20 8.02
CA VAL A 44 -10.26 20.22 7.02
C VAL A 44 -11.24 21.38 7.16
N SER A 45 -10.74 22.50 7.66
CA SER A 45 -11.50 23.74 7.82
C SER A 45 -11.29 24.73 6.66
N ASP A 46 -10.18 24.62 5.94
CA ASP A 46 -9.85 25.45 4.78
C ASP A 46 -9.49 24.60 3.56
N LEU A 47 -10.34 24.71 2.53
CA LEU A 47 -10.18 23.96 1.29
C LEU A 47 -8.98 24.47 0.48
N GLU A 48 -8.65 25.76 0.53
CA GLU A 48 -7.52 26.31 -0.24
C GLU A 48 -6.19 25.73 0.24
N THR A 49 -5.96 25.76 1.57
CA THR A 49 -4.78 25.14 2.17
C THR A 49 -4.72 23.64 1.86
N TYR A 50 -5.84 22.94 1.95
CA TYR A 50 -5.91 21.51 1.63
C TYR A 50 -5.53 21.22 0.17
N LEU A 51 -6.10 21.95 -0.78
CA LEU A 51 -5.77 21.83 -2.20
C LEU A 51 -4.31 22.21 -2.48
N GLY A 52 -3.77 23.19 -1.75
CA GLY A 52 -2.35 23.55 -1.79
C GLY A 52 -1.45 22.39 -1.36
N GLN A 53 -1.81 21.69 -0.27
CA GLN A 53 -1.09 20.48 0.17
C GLN A 53 -1.22 19.34 -0.84
N LEU A 54 -2.43 19.11 -1.36
CA LEU A 54 -2.68 18.08 -2.37
C LEU A 54 -1.93 18.36 -3.68
N THR A 55 -1.76 19.63 -4.05
CA THR A 55 -0.97 20.02 -5.22
C THR A 55 0.49 19.64 -5.06
N ARG A 56 1.08 19.89 -3.88
CA ARG A 56 2.47 19.48 -3.58
C ARG A 56 2.60 17.95 -3.60
N GLN A 57 1.63 17.24 -3.04
CA GLN A 57 1.56 15.78 -3.07
C GLN A 57 1.61 15.24 -4.49
N VAL A 58 0.70 15.71 -5.35
CA VAL A 58 0.59 15.24 -6.73
C VAL A 58 1.83 15.60 -7.53
N ALA A 59 2.40 16.79 -7.33
CA ALA A 59 3.67 17.16 -7.98
C ALA A 59 4.82 16.24 -7.57
N MET A 60 4.90 15.87 -6.29
CA MET A 60 5.90 14.92 -5.79
C MET A 60 5.72 13.53 -6.41
N VAL A 61 4.50 12.99 -6.39
CA VAL A 61 4.18 11.68 -6.98
C VAL A 61 4.53 11.66 -8.48
N GLN A 62 4.13 12.69 -9.23
CA GLN A 62 4.46 12.79 -10.66
C GLN A 62 5.97 12.88 -10.89
N THR A 63 6.69 13.59 -10.03
CA THR A 63 8.16 13.65 -10.10
C THR A 63 8.74 12.25 -9.89
N LEU A 64 8.42 11.59 -8.79
CA LEU A 64 8.92 10.23 -8.49
C LEU A 64 8.60 9.20 -9.59
N GLN A 65 7.42 9.29 -10.20
CA GLN A 65 6.99 8.36 -11.26
C GLN A 65 7.60 8.65 -12.64
N SER A 66 7.98 9.90 -12.94
CA SER A 66 8.49 10.31 -14.25
C SER A 66 10.01 10.29 -14.37
N LEU A 67 10.71 10.27 -13.22
CA LEU A 67 12.17 10.26 -13.21
C LEU A 67 12.73 8.90 -13.62
N ARG A 68 13.76 8.95 -14.46
CA ARG A 68 14.66 7.81 -14.67
C ARG A 68 15.44 7.53 -13.40
N ASP A 69 15.93 6.30 -13.27
CA ASP A 69 16.52 5.77 -12.05
C ASP A 69 17.64 6.67 -11.49
N GLU A 70 18.57 7.14 -12.34
CA GLU A 70 19.64 8.08 -11.94
C GLU A 70 19.12 9.39 -11.30
N LYS A 71 18.06 9.98 -11.85
CA LYS A 71 17.49 11.24 -11.32
C LYS A 71 16.64 10.99 -10.08
N LEU A 72 16.03 9.81 -10.00
CA LEU A 72 15.26 9.38 -8.84
C LEU A 72 16.19 9.23 -7.64
N LEU A 73 17.36 8.61 -7.81
CA LEU A 73 18.40 8.49 -6.78
C LEU A 73 18.86 9.86 -6.26
N GLN A 74 19.13 10.80 -7.16
CA GLN A 74 19.49 12.17 -6.78
C GLN A 74 18.36 12.84 -5.99
N THR A 75 17.12 12.72 -6.46
CA THR A 75 15.94 13.29 -5.80
C THR A 75 15.71 12.68 -4.41
N MET A 76 15.89 11.37 -4.24
CA MET A 76 15.79 10.71 -2.93
C MET A 76 16.87 11.17 -1.96
N SER A 77 18.08 11.44 -2.46
CA SER A 77 19.20 11.96 -1.68
C SER A 77 18.97 13.41 -1.23
N ASP A 78 18.36 14.22 -2.10
CA ASP A 78 18.07 15.63 -1.84
C ASP A 78 16.83 15.83 -0.94
N LEU A 79 15.90 14.87 -0.94
CA LEU A 79 14.74 14.93 -0.06
C LEU A 79 15.16 14.72 1.41
N ALA A 80 14.80 15.64 2.29
CA ALA A 80 14.98 15.44 3.72
C ALA A 80 13.92 14.44 4.26
N PRO A 81 14.31 13.29 4.86
CA PRO A 81 13.37 12.30 5.37
C PRO A 81 12.44 12.84 6.48
N SER A 82 12.89 13.86 7.22
CA SER A 82 12.15 14.48 8.32
C SER A 82 10.93 15.29 7.88
N ASN A 83 10.85 15.67 6.60
CA ASN A 83 9.81 16.54 6.06
C ASN A 83 8.86 15.81 5.09
N LEU A 84 8.94 14.48 5.02
CA LEU A 84 8.09 13.72 4.10
C LEU A 84 6.63 13.78 4.56
N PRO A 85 5.69 14.23 3.70
CA PRO A 85 4.27 14.12 4.01
C PRO A 85 3.87 12.64 4.00
N ALA A 86 3.29 12.15 5.10
CA ALA A 86 2.76 10.79 5.21
C ALA A 86 1.39 10.63 4.52
N GLN A 87 1.29 11.16 3.29
CA GLN A 87 0.08 11.13 2.50
C GLN A 87 -0.01 9.85 1.67
N GLN A 88 -1.23 9.34 1.51
CA GLN A 88 -1.51 8.03 0.94
C GLN A 88 -0.85 7.77 -0.42
N GLU A 89 -0.96 8.69 -1.38
CA GLU A 89 -0.37 8.48 -2.72
C GLU A 89 1.17 8.56 -2.72
N VAL A 90 1.76 9.31 -1.80
CA VAL A 90 3.22 9.37 -1.67
C VAL A 90 3.72 8.04 -1.12
N LEU A 91 3.11 7.54 -0.05
CA LEU A 91 3.41 6.23 0.52
C LEU A 91 3.18 5.11 -0.51
N ARG A 92 2.07 5.15 -1.26
CA ARG A 92 1.80 4.22 -2.36
C ARG A 92 2.94 4.23 -3.38
N THR A 93 3.34 5.41 -3.82
CA THR A 93 4.38 5.56 -4.84
C THR A 93 5.72 5.05 -4.34
N LEU A 94 6.12 5.38 -3.11
CA LEU A 94 7.35 4.87 -2.50
C LEU A 94 7.33 3.34 -2.39
N ALA A 95 6.22 2.75 -1.94
CA ALA A 95 6.09 1.30 -1.89
C ALA A 95 6.22 0.64 -3.28
N LEU A 96 5.60 1.22 -4.30
CA LEU A 96 5.71 0.70 -5.68
C LEU A 96 7.12 0.84 -6.25
N LEU A 97 7.89 1.85 -5.83
CA LEU A 97 9.29 1.98 -6.21
C LEU A 97 10.17 0.87 -5.62
N LEU A 98 9.82 0.33 -4.44
CA LEU A 98 10.52 -0.83 -3.84
C LEU A 98 10.38 -2.11 -4.67
N THR A 99 9.32 -2.20 -5.49
CA THR A 99 9.07 -3.38 -6.35
C THR A 99 9.67 -3.25 -7.75
N ARG A 100 10.42 -2.19 -8.06
CA ARG A 100 11.09 -2.06 -9.36
C ARG A 100 12.30 -2.98 -9.44
N ASP A 101 12.60 -3.48 -10.63
CA ASP A 101 13.74 -4.37 -10.89
C ASP A 101 15.12 -3.71 -10.71
N ASP A 102 15.14 -2.40 -10.40
CA ASP A 102 16.35 -1.64 -10.14
C ASP A 102 16.73 -1.72 -8.65
N ASN A 103 17.83 -2.43 -8.37
CA ASN A 103 18.33 -2.66 -7.01
C ASN A 103 18.83 -1.36 -6.35
N GLU A 104 19.37 -0.41 -7.11
CA GLU A 104 19.86 0.85 -6.54
C GLU A 104 18.70 1.74 -6.11
N VAL A 105 17.65 1.84 -6.94
CA VAL A 105 16.44 2.61 -6.62
C VAL A 105 15.72 2.01 -5.41
N SER A 106 15.52 0.70 -5.39
CA SER A 106 14.84 0.03 -4.28
C SER A 106 15.63 0.15 -2.97
N GLU A 107 16.96 0.05 -3.01
CA GLU A 107 17.82 0.29 -1.83
C GLU A 107 17.72 1.74 -1.35
N ALA A 108 17.78 2.73 -2.25
CA ALA A 108 17.65 4.13 -1.89
C ALA A 108 16.30 4.44 -1.25
N VAL A 109 15.20 3.90 -1.79
CA VAL A 109 13.86 4.06 -1.22
C VAL A 109 13.74 3.35 0.14
N THR A 110 14.37 2.19 0.30
CA THR A 110 14.44 1.47 1.58
C THR A 110 15.13 2.32 2.65
N LEU A 111 16.32 2.84 2.36
CA LEU A 111 17.07 3.72 3.26
C LEU A 111 16.30 5.00 3.57
N TYR A 112 15.61 5.55 2.56
CA TYR A 112 14.79 6.74 2.73
C TYR A 112 13.61 6.50 3.68
N LEU A 113 12.86 5.41 3.50
CA LEU A 113 11.75 5.03 4.37
C LEU A 113 12.23 4.73 5.80
N ALA A 114 13.37 4.04 5.95
CA ALA A 114 13.99 3.77 7.25
C ALA A 114 14.46 5.05 7.96
N ALA A 115 14.92 6.06 7.20
CA ALA A 115 15.26 7.35 7.77
C ALA A 115 14.01 8.17 8.15
N ALA A 116 12.98 8.15 7.31
CA ALA A 116 11.71 8.85 7.55
C ALA A 116 10.93 8.25 8.73
N SER A 117 11.03 6.94 8.96
CA SER A 117 10.38 6.24 10.07
C SER A 117 10.88 6.65 11.46
N LYS A 118 12.00 7.37 11.55
CA LYS A 118 12.46 7.99 12.80
C LYS A 118 11.55 9.13 13.27
N ASN A 119 10.70 9.64 12.39
CA ASN A 119 9.62 10.54 12.76
C ASN A 119 8.38 9.70 13.12
N GLU A 120 7.99 9.72 14.39
CA GLU A 120 6.86 8.95 14.93
C GLU A 120 5.55 9.20 14.16
N HIS A 121 5.25 10.45 13.82
CA HIS A 121 4.02 10.78 13.10
C HIS A 121 4.02 10.20 11.69
N PHE A 122 5.16 10.25 11.01
CA PHE A 122 5.32 9.62 9.70
C PHE A 122 5.18 8.10 9.81
N ARG A 123 5.87 7.48 10.78
CA ARG A 123 5.87 6.03 11.01
C ARG A 123 4.46 5.52 11.26
N GLU A 124 3.70 6.16 12.15
CA GLU A 124 2.32 5.77 12.49
C GLU A 124 1.42 5.77 11.25
N LYS A 125 1.46 6.86 10.46
CA LYS A 125 0.67 6.99 9.23
C LYS A 125 1.10 6.00 8.17
N ALA A 126 2.40 5.78 8.00
CA ALA A 126 2.94 4.81 7.04
C ALA A 126 2.56 3.37 7.42
N LEU A 127 2.69 3.02 8.69
CA LEU A 127 2.29 1.71 9.22
C LEU A 127 0.80 1.45 8.98
N LEU A 128 -0.07 2.40 9.35
CA LEU A 128 -1.51 2.26 9.14
C LEU A 128 -1.84 2.03 7.66
N TYR A 129 -1.25 2.84 6.78
CA TYR A 129 -1.48 2.73 5.34
C TYR A 129 -0.99 1.40 4.77
N TYR A 130 0.24 0.97 5.08
CA TYR A 130 0.79 -0.26 4.51
C TYR A 130 0.09 -1.50 5.07
N CYS A 131 -0.29 -1.51 6.34
CA CYS A 131 -1.16 -2.56 6.89
C CYS A 131 -2.50 -2.62 6.15
N GLU A 132 -3.15 -1.48 5.92
CA GLU A 132 -4.40 -1.45 5.13
C GLU A 132 -4.17 -1.99 3.71
N ALA A 133 -3.05 -1.63 3.08
CA ALA A 133 -2.67 -2.06 1.74
C ALA A 133 -2.47 -3.59 1.63
N LEU A 134 -2.03 -4.27 2.70
CA LEU A 134 -1.96 -5.74 2.77
C LEU A 134 -3.33 -6.41 2.57
N THR A 135 -4.42 -5.73 2.90
CA THR A 135 -5.79 -6.28 2.81
C THR A 135 -6.47 -6.04 1.46
N LYS A 136 -5.85 -5.24 0.57
CA LYS A 136 -6.43 -4.90 -0.73
C LYS A 136 -6.23 -6.04 -1.74
N ALA A 137 -7.11 -6.13 -2.73
CA ALA A 137 -7.05 -7.18 -3.77
C ALA A 137 -5.88 -7.02 -4.76
N ASN A 138 -5.22 -5.86 -4.78
CA ASN A 138 -4.13 -5.58 -5.71
C ASN A 138 -2.82 -6.25 -5.24
N LEU A 139 -2.43 -7.34 -5.91
CA LEU A 139 -1.25 -8.13 -5.57
C LEU A 139 0.05 -7.32 -5.62
N GLN A 140 0.21 -6.41 -6.58
CA GLN A 140 1.40 -5.58 -6.69
C GLN A 140 1.50 -4.62 -5.49
N LEU A 141 0.38 -4.03 -5.10
CA LEU A 141 0.33 -3.18 -3.91
C LEU A 141 0.58 -3.97 -2.62
N GLN A 142 0.10 -5.20 -2.51
CA GLN A 142 0.39 -6.06 -1.36
C GLN A 142 1.89 -6.37 -1.26
N LYS A 143 2.56 -6.73 -2.37
CA LYS A 143 4.02 -6.95 -2.39
C LYS A 143 4.77 -5.69 -1.96
N ALA A 144 4.43 -4.57 -2.57
CA ALA A 144 4.99 -3.26 -2.27
C ALA A 144 4.84 -2.91 -0.78
N ALA A 145 3.66 -3.15 -0.22
CA ALA A 145 3.38 -2.92 1.20
C ALA A 145 4.21 -3.82 2.12
N CYS A 146 4.41 -5.10 1.79
CA CYS A 146 5.31 -5.98 2.53
C CYS A 146 6.74 -5.43 2.56
N LEU A 147 7.30 -5.04 1.41
CA LEU A 147 8.65 -4.47 1.33
C LEU A 147 8.77 -3.15 2.10
N ALA A 148 7.72 -2.32 2.06
CA ALA A 148 7.69 -1.07 2.79
C ALA A 148 7.65 -1.31 4.31
N LEU A 149 6.86 -2.28 4.79
CA LEU A 149 6.80 -2.67 6.20
C LEU A 149 8.14 -3.24 6.70
N LYS A 150 8.86 -4.00 5.86
CA LYS A 150 10.25 -4.41 6.12
C LYS A 150 11.16 -3.18 6.30
N SER A 151 11.06 -2.21 5.39
CA SER A 151 11.88 -0.98 5.44
C SER A 151 11.60 -0.13 6.68
N LEU A 152 10.37 -0.21 7.21
CA LEU A 152 9.98 0.44 8.46
C LEU A 152 10.36 -0.36 9.72
N GLU A 153 10.82 -1.62 9.60
CA GLU A 153 10.96 -2.53 10.75
C GLU A 153 9.68 -2.61 11.59
N ALA A 154 8.54 -2.78 10.92
CA ALA A 154 7.20 -2.70 11.51
C ALA A 154 6.77 -4.02 12.18
N THR A 155 7.24 -4.30 13.40
CA THR A 155 6.85 -5.50 14.18
C THR A 155 5.36 -5.54 14.50
N GLU A 156 4.69 -4.38 14.53
CA GLU A 156 3.25 -4.24 14.71
C GLU A 156 2.44 -4.93 13.60
N SER A 157 3.05 -5.13 12.42
CA SER A 157 2.41 -5.77 11.26
C SER A 157 2.48 -7.30 11.26
N ILE A 158 3.20 -7.93 12.21
CA ILE A 158 3.49 -9.37 12.23
C ILE A 158 2.23 -10.22 12.05
N LYS A 159 1.15 -9.92 12.79
CA LYS A 159 -0.09 -10.70 12.71
C LYS A 159 -0.69 -10.71 11.29
N MET A 160 -0.61 -9.60 10.57
CA MET A 160 -1.13 -9.48 9.20
C MET A 160 -0.20 -10.16 8.19
N LEU A 161 1.11 -10.10 8.41
CA LEU A 161 2.08 -10.81 7.58
C LEU A 161 1.94 -12.33 7.72
N VAL A 162 1.69 -12.84 8.94
CA VAL A 162 1.39 -14.26 9.20
C VAL A 162 0.18 -14.73 8.37
N THR A 163 -0.89 -13.93 8.29
CA THR A 163 -2.04 -14.28 7.44
C THR A 163 -1.69 -14.30 5.95
N LEU A 164 -0.81 -13.40 5.48
CA LEU A 164 -0.36 -13.38 4.08
C LEU A 164 0.60 -14.52 3.75
N CYS A 165 1.37 -15.03 4.70
CA CYS A 165 2.19 -16.23 4.52
C CYS A 165 1.34 -17.47 4.19
N GLN A 166 0.04 -17.44 4.49
CA GLN A 166 -0.92 -18.49 4.16
C GLN A 166 -1.73 -18.20 2.88
N SER A 167 -1.43 -17.11 2.15
CA SER A 167 -2.10 -16.76 0.90
C SER A 167 -2.03 -17.87 -0.15
N ASP A 168 -3.05 -18.01 -0.99
CA ASP A 168 -3.01 -18.96 -2.12
C ASP A 168 -2.01 -18.53 -3.22
N THR A 169 -1.66 -17.24 -3.26
CA THR A 169 -0.72 -16.69 -4.24
C THR A 169 0.72 -16.87 -3.78
N GLU A 170 1.49 -17.67 -4.53
CA GLU A 170 2.88 -18.02 -4.17
C GLU A 170 3.79 -16.80 -4.01
N GLU A 171 3.73 -15.87 -4.94
CA GLU A 171 4.56 -14.66 -4.90
C GLU A 171 4.29 -13.82 -3.65
N ILE A 172 3.03 -13.75 -3.19
CA ILE A 172 2.65 -13.05 -1.96
C ILE A 172 3.17 -13.79 -0.74
N ARG A 173 3.05 -15.13 -0.70
CA ARG A 173 3.58 -15.93 0.41
C ARG A 173 5.08 -15.75 0.55
N THR A 174 5.83 -15.74 -0.55
CA THR A 174 7.29 -15.59 -0.52
C THR A 174 7.67 -14.23 0.06
N VAL A 175 7.14 -13.13 -0.50
CA VAL A 175 7.46 -11.78 -0.04
C VAL A 175 7.01 -11.55 1.41
N ALA A 176 5.84 -12.07 1.81
CA ALA A 176 5.35 -11.97 3.17
C ALA A 176 6.24 -12.75 4.16
N SER A 177 6.68 -13.96 3.79
CA SER A 177 7.59 -14.78 4.61
C SER A 177 8.94 -14.10 4.80
N GLU A 178 9.55 -13.60 3.72
CA GLU A 178 10.82 -12.86 3.78
C GLU A 178 10.71 -11.59 4.62
N THR A 179 9.61 -10.85 4.45
CA THR A 179 9.30 -9.66 5.25
C THR A 179 9.18 -10.04 6.72
N LEU A 180 8.38 -11.05 7.05
CA LEU A 180 8.16 -11.50 8.42
C LEU A 180 9.46 -11.94 9.09
N LEU A 181 10.30 -12.72 8.41
CA LEU A 181 11.59 -13.16 8.92
C LEU A 181 12.60 -12.01 9.11
N SER A 182 12.43 -10.90 8.40
CA SER A 182 13.28 -9.71 8.57
C SER A 182 12.90 -8.84 9.78
N LEU A 183 11.73 -9.06 10.41
CA LEU A 183 11.26 -8.32 11.59
C LEU A 183 11.85 -8.84 12.92
N GLY A 184 13.09 -9.32 12.87
CA GLY A 184 13.82 -9.79 14.04
C GLY A 184 13.29 -11.10 14.64
N GLU A 185 13.48 -11.24 15.95
CA GLU A 185 13.14 -12.48 16.67
C GLU A 185 11.63 -12.75 16.72
N ASP A 186 10.82 -11.72 16.96
CA ASP A 186 9.35 -11.85 17.00
C ASP A 186 8.80 -12.37 15.67
N GLY A 187 9.34 -11.86 14.55
CA GLY A 187 8.98 -12.32 13.21
C GLY A 187 9.35 -13.78 12.96
N ARG A 188 10.56 -14.20 13.35
CA ARG A 188 11.00 -15.60 13.26
C ARG A 188 10.13 -16.53 14.11
N LEU A 189 9.85 -16.16 15.35
CA LEU A 189 8.99 -16.94 16.25
C LEU A 189 7.55 -17.08 15.70
N ALA A 190 7.02 -16.02 15.09
CA ALA A 190 5.72 -16.06 14.44
C ALA A 190 5.73 -16.98 13.20
N TYR A 191 6.80 -16.95 12.40
CA TYR A 191 6.96 -17.83 11.24
C TYR A 191 7.06 -19.30 11.64
N GLU A 192 7.85 -19.65 12.66
CA GLU A 192 7.97 -21.03 13.15
C GLU A 192 6.65 -21.60 13.69
N GLN A 193 5.75 -20.73 14.15
CA GLN A 193 4.41 -21.15 14.58
C GLN A 193 3.47 -21.45 13.41
N LEU A 194 3.73 -20.92 12.20
CA LEU A 194 2.93 -21.24 11.01
C LEU A 194 2.95 -22.73 10.68
N ASP A 195 4.12 -23.38 10.80
CA ASP A 195 4.27 -24.82 10.52
C ASP A 195 3.58 -25.72 11.56
N LYS A 196 3.29 -25.19 12.76
CA LYS A 196 2.66 -25.94 13.85
C LYS A 196 1.14 -26.01 13.73
N PHE A 197 0.53 -25.17 12.88
CA PHE A 197 -0.89 -25.20 12.58
C PHE A 197 -1.10 -25.61 11.13
N PRO A 198 -1.44 -26.89 10.85
CA PRO A 198 -1.66 -27.34 9.48
C PRO A 198 -2.78 -26.50 8.86
N ARG A 199 -2.62 -26.15 7.58
CA ARG A 199 -3.63 -25.49 6.78
C ARG A 199 -4.93 -26.26 6.94
N ASP A 200 -5.98 -25.63 7.46
CA ASP A 200 -7.34 -26.10 7.28
C ASP A 200 -7.67 -25.94 5.79
N CYS A 201 -7.15 -26.85 4.98
CA CYS A 201 -7.53 -27.01 3.59
C CYS A 201 -9.02 -27.40 3.61
N VAL A 202 -9.90 -26.41 3.54
CA VAL A 202 -11.31 -26.64 3.22
C VAL A 202 -11.33 -27.19 1.81
N LYS A 203 -11.25 -28.52 1.72
CA LYS A 203 -11.45 -29.30 0.51
C LYS A 203 -12.91 -29.08 0.12
N VAL A 204 -13.18 -28.07 -0.72
CA VAL A 204 -14.48 -27.92 -1.38
C VAL A 204 -14.64 -29.16 -2.26
N GLY A 205 -15.36 -30.14 -1.72
CA GLY A 205 -15.62 -31.41 -2.37
C GLY A 205 -16.44 -31.20 -3.63
N GLY A 206 -15.79 -31.26 -4.79
CA GLY A 206 -16.44 -31.54 -6.05
C GLY A 206 -16.96 -32.98 -6.06
N ARG A 207 -18.21 -33.18 -5.61
CA ARG A 207 -19.10 -34.30 -5.96
C ARG A 207 -20.46 -33.65 -6.14
N HIS A 208 -21.17 -33.80 -7.26
CA HIS A 208 -21.84 -35.01 -7.72
C HIS A 208 -21.72 -35.06 -9.26
N GLY A 209 -21.48 -36.21 -9.91
CA GLY A 209 -22.17 -37.48 -9.69
C GLY A 209 -23.15 -37.64 -10.85
N THR A 210 -22.67 -38.27 -11.92
CA THR A 210 -23.41 -38.68 -13.12
C THR A 210 -24.54 -39.64 -12.71
N GLU A 211 -25.81 -39.29 -12.99
CA GLU A 211 -26.88 -40.28 -13.07
C GLU A 211 -27.67 -40.11 -14.36
N VAL A 212 -27.69 -41.22 -15.10
CA VAL A 212 -28.39 -41.45 -16.36
C VAL A 212 -29.85 -41.70 -16.02
N ALA A 213 -30.76 -40.85 -16.48
CA ALA A 213 -32.20 -41.11 -16.42
C ALA A 213 -32.67 -41.71 -17.74
N THR A 214 -32.78 -43.04 -17.78
CA THR A 214 -33.69 -43.75 -18.67
C THR A 214 -35.08 -43.81 -18.04
N ALA A 215 -36.13 -43.41 -18.75
CA ALA A 215 -37.45 -44.05 -18.66
C ALA A 215 -38.35 -43.62 -19.84
N PHE A 216 -39.11 -44.61 -20.31
CA PHE A 216 -40.19 -44.56 -21.31
C PHE A 216 -41.39 -43.73 -20.86
#